data_AF-A0A7V6QKY8-F1
#
_entry.id   AF-A0A7V6QKY8-F1
#
_cell.length_a   1.000
_cell.length_b   1.000
_cell.length_c   1.000
_cell.angle_alpha   90.00
_cell.angle_beta   90.00
_cell.angle_gamma   90.00
#
_symmetry.space_group_name_H-M   'P 1'
#
loop_
_entity.id
_entity.type
_entity.pdbx_description
1 polymer ?
#
loop_
_entity_poly.entity_id
_entity_poly.type
_entity_poly.pdbx_seq_one_letter_code
_entity_poly.pdbx_strand_id
1 'polypeptide(L)'
;MSKESKVTRRQFLSYTLTGVGGFMAAGMLSPMVRFAIDPVLKPASKGEFVAVVEESKLTAEPQRFDFTVHQIDAWYESDVTMSAWVYKKDDGSIQAMSPVCKHLGCTVTWNDPKFANEFYCPCHDGRYEKDGTNIAGTPPLAPLDLYDHKLEGGTLYLGKARPRA
;
A
#
# COMPACT_ATOMS: atom_id res chain seq x y z
N MET A 1 45.38 -33.59 34.42
CA MET A 1 45.43 -34.43 33.20
C MET A 1 44.05 -34.46 32.59
N SER A 2 43.86 -33.74 31.49
CA SER A 2 42.61 -33.68 30.74
C SER A 2 42.28 -35.07 30.18
N LYS A 3 41.05 -35.55 30.41
CA LYS A 3 40.53 -36.73 29.72
C LYS A 3 40.38 -36.37 28.24
N GLU A 4 41.27 -36.88 27.40
CA GLU A 4 41.08 -36.81 25.95
C GLU A 4 39.78 -37.52 25.58
N SER A 5 38.82 -36.77 25.05
CA SER A 5 37.58 -37.31 24.49
C SER A 5 37.91 -38.01 23.16
N LYS A 6 38.26 -39.30 23.22
CA LYS A 6 38.49 -40.11 22.02
C LYS A 6 37.15 -40.32 21.29
N VAL A 7 36.95 -39.60 20.19
CA VAL A 7 35.78 -39.73 19.32
C VAL A 7 35.70 -41.18 18.81
N THR A 8 34.56 -41.84 19.01
CA THR A 8 34.36 -43.20 18.51
C THR A 8 34.21 -43.20 16.98
N ARG A 9 34.54 -44.31 16.32
CA ARG A 9 34.40 -44.44 14.84
C ARG A 9 32.98 -44.10 14.35
N ARG A 10 31.95 -44.51 15.11
CA ARG A 10 30.55 -44.18 14.81
C ARG A 10 30.31 -42.67 14.92
N GLN A 11 30.79 -42.01 15.98
CA GLN A 11 30.65 -40.57 16.16
C GLN A 11 31.39 -39.79 15.07
N PHE A 12 32.60 -40.22 14.70
CA PHE A 12 33.35 -39.62 13.60
C PHE A 12 32.57 -39.68 12.28
N LEU A 13 32.04 -40.86 11.93
CA LEU A 13 31.22 -41.03 10.72
C LEU A 13 29.92 -40.24 10.79
N SER A 14 29.20 -40.23 11.92
CA SER A 14 27.98 -39.44 12.05
C SER A 14 28.23 -37.95 11.86
N TYR A 15 29.28 -37.39 12.47
CA TYR A 15 29.60 -35.98 12.32
C TYR A 15 30.04 -35.60 10.91
N THR A 16 30.82 -36.44 10.23
CA THR A 16 31.24 -36.14 8.85
C THR A 16 30.05 -36.25 7.88
N LEU A 17 29.20 -37.27 8.01
CA LEU A 17 27.98 -37.38 7.18
C LEU A 17 27.01 -36.23 7.43
N THR A 18 26.74 -35.88 8.69
CA THR A 18 25.83 -34.76 9.01
C THR A 18 26.43 -33.41 8.60
N GLY A 19 27.75 -33.23 8.75
CA GLY A 19 28.43 -32.00 8.33
C GLY A 19 28.39 -31.78 6.83
N VAL A 20 28.76 -32.80 6.04
CA VAL A 20 28.72 -32.73 4.57
C VAL A 20 27.28 -32.63 4.07
N GLY A 21 26.37 -33.44 4.61
CA GLY A 21 24.95 -33.38 4.26
C GLY A 21 24.32 -32.03 4.59
N GLY A 22 24.65 -31.45 5.75
CA GLY A 22 24.21 -30.11 6.15
C GLY A 22 24.74 -29.01 5.23
N PHE A 23 26.00 -29.09 4.81
CA PHE A 23 26.58 -28.15 3.85
C PHE A 23 25.87 -28.22 2.47
N MET A 24 25.63 -29.43 1.96
CA MET A 24 24.91 -29.61 0.69
C MET A 24 23.48 -29.09 0.77
N ALA A 25 22.77 -29.40 1.87
CA ALA A 25 21.41 -28.91 2.09
C ALA A 25 21.36 -27.38 2.20
N ALA A 26 22.30 -26.77 2.93
CA ALA A 26 22.41 -25.32 3.04
C ALA A 26 22.70 -24.67 1.67
N GLY A 27 23.59 -25.27 0.86
CA GLY A 27 23.88 -24.80 -0.49
C GLY A 27 22.65 -24.79 -1.39
N MET A 28 21.80 -25.82 -1.29
CA MET A 28 20.55 -25.92 -2.07
C MET A 28 19.46 -24.96 -1.58
N LEU A 29 19.33 -24.78 -0.26
CA LEU A 29 18.28 -23.93 0.33
C LEU A 29 18.63 -22.44 0.28
N SER A 30 19.91 -22.09 0.32
CA SER A 30 20.39 -20.70 0.30
C SER A 30 19.76 -19.82 -0.80
N PRO A 31 19.75 -20.22 -2.10
CA PRO A 31 19.13 -19.40 -3.14
C PRO A 31 17.61 -19.25 -2.97
N MET A 32 16.91 -20.28 -2.46
CA MET A 32 15.47 -20.19 -2.22
C MET A 32 15.14 -19.26 -1.05
N VAL A 33 15.91 -19.35 0.03
CA VAL A 33 15.79 -18.44 1.18
C VAL A 33 16.13 -17.01 0.75
N ARG A 34 17.18 -16.82 -0.06
CA ARG A 34 17.52 -15.50 -0.58
C ARG A 34 16.40 -14.96 -1.46
N PHE A 35 15.85 -15.74 -2.38
CA PHE A 35 14.70 -15.35 -3.20
C PHE A 35 13.45 -15.05 -2.35
N ALA A 36 13.18 -15.75 -1.26
CA ALA A 36 12.05 -15.41 -0.40
C ALA A 36 12.22 -14.04 0.30
N ILE A 37 13.47 -13.67 0.63
CA ILE A 37 13.77 -12.51 1.50
C ILE A 37 14.24 -11.28 0.69
N ASP A 38 14.77 -11.45 -0.52
CA ASP A 38 15.33 -10.38 -1.36
C ASP A 38 14.38 -9.18 -1.55
N PRO A 39 13.06 -9.35 -1.78
CA PRO A 39 12.13 -8.23 -1.93
C PRO A 39 12.03 -7.35 -0.69
N VAL A 40 12.12 -7.96 0.49
CA VAL A 40 12.04 -7.26 1.78
C VAL A 40 13.32 -6.47 2.07
N LEU A 41 14.45 -6.91 1.52
CA LEU A 41 15.76 -6.27 1.72
C LEU A 41 16.04 -5.16 0.70
N LYS A 42 15.29 -5.09 -0.40
CA LYS A 42 15.40 -3.98 -1.35
C LYS A 42 14.83 -2.70 -0.74
N PRO A 43 15.49 -1.54 -0.91
CA PRO A 43 14.94 -0.28 -0.44
C PRO A 43 13.60 -0.02 -1.11
N ALA A 44 12.57 0.29 -0.32
CA ALA A 44 11.29 0.72 -0.87
C ALA A 44 11.51 1.96 -1.74
N SER A 45 11.06 1.93 -3.00
CA SER A 45 11.04 3.15 -3.80
C SER A 45 10.16 4.16 -3.07
N LYS A 46 10.69 5.36 -2.81
CA LYS A 46 9.87 6.46 -2.29
C LYS A 46 8.81 6.73 -3.35
N GLY A 47 7.53 6.59 -2.98
CA GLY A 47 6.40 6.61 -3.90
C GLY A 47 6.54 7.72 -4.92
N GLU A 48 6.58 7.32 -6.19
CA GLU A 48 6.69 8.23 -7.32
C GLU A 48 5.42 9.09 -7.36
N PHE A 49 5.60 10.41 -7.42
CA PHE A 49 4.50 11.35 -7.59
C PHE A 49 4.04 11.28 -9.04
N VAL A 50 2.79 10.89 -9.26
CA VAL A 50 2.20 10.73 -10.60
C VAL A 50 1.35 11.94 -10.93
N ALA A 51 1.50 12.48 -12.14
CA ALA A 51 0.68 13.57 -12.64
C ALA A 51 -0.77 13.10 -12.86
N VAL A 52 -1.74 13.78 -12.26
CA VAL A 52 -3.15 13.38 -12.32
C VAL A 52 -3.99 14.38 -13.10
N VAL A 53 -3.94 15.66 -12.74
CA VAL A 53 -4.81 16.67 -13.33
C VAL A 53 -4.21 18.07 -13.20
N GLU A 54 -4.58 18.99 -14.10
CA GLU A 54 -4.26 20.40 -13.96
C GLU A 54 -5.12 21.08 -12.89
N GLU A 55 -4.53 22.00 -12.13
CA GLU A 55 -5.24 22.76 -11.08
C GLU A 55 -6.45 23.53 -11.63
N SER A 56 -6.37 23.98 -12.89
CA SER A 56 -7.42 24.74 -13.58
C SER A 56 -8.74 23.97 -13.73
N LYS A 57 -8.69 22.64 -13.70
CA LYS A 57 -9.87 21.77 -13.87
C LYS A 57 -10.52 21.39 -12.54
N LEU A 58 -9.89 21.73 -11.41
CA LEU A 58 -10.41 21.42 -10.09
C LEU A 58 -11.54 22.38 -9.71
N THR A 59 -12.65 21.79 -9.29
CA THR A 59 -13.82 22.54 -8.81
C THR A 59 -13.97 22.41 -7.29
N ALA A 60 -14.95 23.12 -6.72
CA ALA A 60 -15.29 23.01 -5.30
C ALA A 60 -16.00 21.69 -4.94
N GLU A 61 -16.41 20.91 -5.96
CA GLU A 61 -17.06 19.62 -5.80
C GLU A 61 -16.06 18.47 -5.99
N PRO A 62 -16.15 17.38 -5.20
CA PRO A 62 -15.39 16.16 -5.40
C PRO A 62 -15.54 15.59 -6.81
N GLN A 63 -14.42 15.50 -7.53
CA GLN A 63 -14.34 14.87 -8.85
C GLN A 63 -13.42 13.67 -8.77
N ARG A 64 -13.79 12.59 -9.46
CA ARG A 64 -12.99 11.37 -9.53
C ARG A 64 -12.03 11.45 -10.70
N PHE A 65 -10.75 11.24 -10.43
CA PHE A 65 -9.71 11.12 -11.43
C PHE A 65 -9.03 9.77 -11.32
N ASP A 66 -8.84 9.13 -12.47
CA ASP A 66 -8.13 7.86 -12.58
C ASP A 66 -6.72 8.13 -13.10
N PHE A 67 -5.72 7.52 -12.48
CA PHE A 67 -4.31 7.69 -12.82
C PHE A 67 -3.57 6.35 -12.68
N THR A 68 -2.58 6.13 -13.54
CA THR A 68 -1.84 4.88 -13.58
C THR A 68 -0.54 5.01 -12.80
N VAL A 69 -0.29 4.06 -11.90
CA VAL A 69 0.94 4.01 -11.12
C VAL A 69 1.69 2.75 -11.46
N HIS A 70 2.96 2.92 -11.83
CA HIS A 70 3.91 1.83 -11.96
C HIS A 70 4.29 1.34 -10.55
N GLN A 71 3.84 0.14 -10.20
CA GLN A 71 4.18 -0.48 -8.93
C GLN A 71 5.01 -1.74 -9.14
N ILE A 72 6.00 -1.92 -8.26
CA ILE A 72 6.84 -3.11 -8.21
C ILE A 72 6.42 -3.90 -6.97
N ASP A 73 5.76 -5.03 -7.17
CA ASP A 73 5.38 -5.96 -6.11
C ASP A 73 6.33 -7.15 -6.09
N ALA A 74 7.38 -6.99 -5.27
CA ALA A 74 8.46 -7.94 -5.07
C ALA A 74 9.21 -8.36 -6.35
N TRP A 75 8.63 -9.26 -7.13
CA TRP A 75 9.19 -9.88 -8.32
C TRP A 75 8.53 -9.42 -9.61
N TYR A 76 7.42 -8.70 -9.52
CA TYR A 76 6.61 -8.29 -10.67
C TYR A 76 6.48 -6.77 -10.73
N GLU A 77 6.54 -6.25 -11.96
CA GLU A 77 6.22 -4.87 -12.27
C GLU A 77 4.85 -4.84 -12.92
N SER A 78 3.98 -3.92 -12.49
CA SER A 78 2.63 -3.81 -13.01
C SER A 78 2.14 -2.37 -12.96
N ASP A 79 1.29 -2.04 -13.93
CA ASP A 79 0.67 -0.73 -14.06
C ASP A 79 -0.73 -0.83 -13.50
N VAL A 80 -0.95 -0.23 -12.33
CA VAL A 80 -2.24 -0.28 -11.65
C VAL A 80 -2.92 1.08 -11.81
N THR A 81 -4.10 1.07 -12.40
CA THR A 81 -4.97 2.24 -12.43
C THR A 81 -5.59 2.43 -11.05
N MET A 82 -5.18 3.49 -10.36
CA MET A 82 -5.79 3.95 -9.13
C MET A 82 -6.75 5.10 -9.43
N SER A 83 -7.65 5.36 -8.49
CA SER A 83 -8.60 6.46 -8.55
C SER A 83 -8.44 7.34 -7.32
N ALA A 84 -8.64 8.65 -7.46
CA ALA A 84 -8.69 9.59 -6.35
C ALA A 84 -9.90 10.52 -6.49
N TRP A 85 -10.52 10.85 -5.36
CA TRP A 85 -11.45 11.96 -5.26
C TRP A 85 -10.68 13.24 -4.95
N VAL A 86 -10.76 14.23 -5.83
CA VAL A 86 -10.02 15.49 -5.70
C VAL A 86 -10.99 16.66 -5.82
N TYR A 87 -10.85 17.64 -4.93
CA TYR A 87 -11.52 18.94 -5.03
C TYR A 87 -10.69 20.04 -4.38
N LYS A 88 -11.03 21.29 -4.72
CA LYS A 88 -10.46 22.48 -4.11
C LYS A 88 -11.37 22.98 -2.99
N LYS A 89 -10.83 23.19 -1.79
CA LYS A 89 -11.54 23.79 -0.67
C LYS A 89 -11.67 25.31 -0.88
N ASP A 90 -12.56 25.93 -0.10
CA ASP A 90 -12.82 27.37 -0.15
C ASP A 90 -11.59 28.21 0.26
N ASP A 91 -10.69 27.63 1.07
CA ASP A 91 -9.41 28.24 1.46
C ASP A 91 -8.32 28.13 0.36
N GLY A 92 -8.64 27.52 -0.77
CA GLY A 92 -7.73 27.29 -1.89
C GLY A 92 -6.85 26.04 -1.75
N SER A 93 -6.93 25.31 -0.63
CA SER A 93 -6.21 24.05 -0.45
C SER A 93 -6.86 22.92 -1.26
N ILE A 94 -6.04 21.94 -1.68
CA ILE A 94 -6.53 20.78 -2.43
C ILE A 94 -6.73 19.62 -1.46
N GLN A 95 -7.87 18.97 -1.58
CA GLN A 95 -8.18 17.74 -0.87
C GLN A 95 -8.17 16.59 -1.88
N ALA A 96 -7.21 15.68 -1.74
CA ALA A 96 -7.12 14.45 -2.53
C ALA A 96 -7.29 13.24 -1.62
N MET A 97 -8.29 12.42 -1.88
CA MET A 97 -8.71 11.30 -1.04
C MET A 97 -8.79 10.00 -1.81
N SER A 98 -8.48 8.91 -1.12
CA SER A 98 -8.71 7.56 -1.62
C SER A 98 -10.21 7.27 -1.66
N PRO A 99 -10.73 6.68 -2.75
CA PRO A 99 -12.10 6.23 -2.82
C PRO A 99 -12.30 4.88 -2.10
N VAL A 100 -11.27 4.33 -1.46
CA VAL A 100 -11.32 3.02 -0.81
C VAL A 100 -12.00 3.13 0.56
N CYS A 101 -13.16 2.49 0.70
CA CYS A 101 -13.91 2.45 1.94
C CYS A 101 -13.15 1.71 3.04
N LYS A 102 -13.05 2.32 4.22
CA LYS A 102 -12.39 1.78 5.41
C LYS A 102 -13.08 0.63 6.12
N HIS A 103 -14.21 0.15 5.60
CA HIS A 103 -14.84 -1.07 6.07
C HIS A 103 -14.13 -2.31 5.50
N LEU A 104 -14.27 -2.55 4.19
CA LEU A 104 -13.72 -3.73 3.50
C LEU A 104 -13.11 -3.42 2.12
N GLY A 105 -12.88 -2.14 1.81
CA GLY A 105 -12.16 -1.73 0.59
C GLY A 105 -13.01 -1.48 -0.67
N CYS A 106 -14.34 -1.49 -0.58
CA CYS A 106 -15.20 -1.09 -1.70
C CYS A 106 -14.97 0.37 -2.12
N THR A 107 -15.22 0.70 -3.38
CA THR A 107 -15.13 2.09 -3.88
C THR A 107 -16.34 2.92 -3.45
N VAL A 108 -16.10 4.10 -2.88
CA VAL A 108 -17.13 5.07 -2.50
C VAL A 108 -17.48 6.00 -3.67
N THR A 109 -18.76 6.37 -3.76
CA THR A 109 -19.28 7.35 -4.72
C THR A 109 -19.63 8.66 -4.02
N TRP A 110 -19.50 9.78 -4.72
CA TRP A 110 -19.92 11.09 -4.23
C TRP A 110 -21.36 11.39 -4.66
N ASN A 111 -22.15 12.00 -3.77
CA ASN A 111 -23.47 12.55 -4.07
C ASN A 111 -24.46 11.53 -4.64
N ASP A 112 -24.57 10.38 -3.96
CA ASP A 112 -25.60 9.39 -4.28
C ASP A 112 -27.00 10.00 -4.07
N PRO A 113 -28.02 9.67 -4.90
CA PRO A 113 -29.36 10.22 -4.75
C PRO A 113 -29.98 10.04 -3.35
N LYS A 114 -29.54 9.05 -2.58
CA LYS A 114 -30.00 8.82 -1.20
C LYS A 114 -29.28 9.70 -0.17
N PHE A 115 -28.07 10.14 -0.48
CA PHE A 115 -27.16 10.83 0.45
C PHE A 115 -26.44 11.97 -0.28
N ALA A 116 -27.14 13.11 -0.37
CA ALA A 116 -26.61 14.30 -1.01
C ALA A 116 -25.44 14.91 -0.20
N ASN A 117 -24.41 15.39 -0.90
CA ASN A 117 -23.19 15.96 -0.31
C ASN A 117 -22.41 15.04 0.64
N GLU A 118 -22.53 13.73 0.45
CA GLU A 118 -21.79 12.72 1.21
C GLU A 118 -21.10 11.73 0.27
N PHE A 119 -20.05 11.08 0.76
CA PHE A 119 -19.56 9.86 0.14
C PHE A 119 -20.32 8.67 0.66
N TYR A 120 -20.77 7.82 -0.26
CA TYR A 120 -21.57 6.65 0.02
C TYR A 120 -20.93 5.38 -0.54
N CYS A 121 -20.96 4.32 0.25
CA CYS A 121 -20.50 2.99 -0.12
C CYS A 121 -21.70 2.04 -0.22
N PRO A 122 -22.05 1.56 -1.43
CA PRO A 122 -23.24 0.74 -1.63
C PRO A 122 -23.12 -0.69 -1.09
N CYS A 123 -21.93 -1.12 -0.66
CA CYS A 123 -21.71 -2.49 -0.18
C CYS A 123 -22.42 -2.78 1.16
N HIS A 124 -22.39 -1.81 2.09
CA HIS A 124 -22.94 -1.97 3.46
C HIS A 124 -23.48 -0.63 4.01
N ASP A 125 -23.86 0.31 3.14
CA ASP A 125 -24.32 1.65 3.53
C ASP A 125 -23.31 2.47 4.34
N GLY A 126 -22.02 2.34 4.02
CA GLY A 126 -20.97 3.15 4.63
C GLY A 126 -21.05 4.60 4.16
N ARG A 127 -20.95 5.57 5.07
CA ARG A 127 -21.07 6.99 4.73
C ARG A 127 -19.92 7.82 5.30
N TYR A 128 -19.54 8.85 4.55
CA TYR A 128 -18.53 9.82 4.95
C TYR A 128 -18.98 11.23 4.58
N GLU A 129 -18.55 12.20 5.37
CA GLU A 129 -18.72 13.62 5.09
C GLU A 129 -17.86 14.05 3.89
N LYS A 130 -18.10 15.26 3.35
CA LYS A 130 -17.35 15.83 2.22
C LYS A 130 -15.82 15.84 2.42
N ASP A 131 -15.37 15.97 3.66
CA ASP A 131 -13.95 15.96 4.00
C ASP A 131 -13.36 14.55 4.13
N GLY A 132 -14.18 13.50 4.00
CA GLY A 132 -13.80 12.10 4.17
C GLY A 132 -13.91 11.58 5.59
N THR A 133 -14.42 12.36 6.56
CA THR A 133 -14.68 11.88 7.92
C THR A 133 -15.81 10.86 7.93
N ASN A 134 -15.62 9.73 8.60
CA ASN A 134 -16.66 8.69 8.68
C ASN A 134 -17.83 9.14 9.56
N ILE A 135 -19.06 8.86 9.10
CA ILE A 135 -20.27 9.22 9.84
C ILE A 135 -20.52 8.18 10.93
N ALA A 136 -20.70 8.64 12.17
CA ALA A 136 -20.97 7.77 13.32
C ALA A 136 -22.23 6.92 13.13
N GLY A 137 -22.17 5.66 13.54
CA GLY A 137 -23.28 4.70 13.38
C GLY A 137 -23.35 4.04 12.00
N THR A 138 -22.37 4.30 11.12
CA THR A 138 -22.21 3.58 9.85
C THR A 138 -21.00 2.61 9.92
N PRO A 139 -20.89 1.61 9.03
CA PRO A 139 -19.81 0.61 9.12
C PRO A 139 -18.35 1.11 9.06
N PRO A 140 -18.00 2.18 8.34
CA PRO A 140 -16.64 2.72 8.33
C PRO A 140 -16.10 3.08 9.72
N LEU A 141 -15.00 2.44 10.10
CA LEU A 141 -14.36 2.63 11.41
C LEU A 141 -13.35 3.78 11.44
N ALA A 142 -12.98 4.31 10.28
CA ALA A 142 -11.95 5.33 10.12
C ALA A 142 -12.29 6.25 8.93
N PRO A 143 -11.75 7.48 8.91
CA PRO A 143 -11.88 8.39 7.77
C PRO A 143 -11.15 7.86 6.52
N LEU A 144 -11.51 8.40 5.36
CA LEU A 144 -10.83 8.10 4.10
C LEU A 144 -9.35 8.51 4.13
N ASP A 145 -8.51 7.73 3.46
CA ASP A 145 -7.09 8.04 3.33
C ASP A 145 -6.87 9.27 2.47
N LEU A 146 -5.82 10.02 2.79
CA LEU A 146 -5.42 11.18 2.00
C LEU A 146 -4.24 10.82 1.11
N TYR A 147 -4.26 11.27 -0.14
CA TYR A 147 -3.07 11.19 -0.98
C TYR A 147 -2.12 12.31 -0.62
N ASP A 148 -0.83 11.97 -0.48
CA ASP A 148 0.22 12.99 -0.58
C ASP A 148 0.08 13.69 -1.92
N HIS A 149 0.16 15.01 -1.94
CA HIS A 149 0.03 15.75 -3.19
C HIS A 149 1.07 16.87 -3.30
N LYS A 150 1.40 17.21 -4.54
CA LYS A 150 2.31 18.29 -4.88
C LYS A 150 1.78 19.05 -6.08
N LEU A 151 1.86 20.37 -6.04
CA LEU A 151 1.57 21.23 -7.19
C LEU A 151 2.89 21.69 -7.80
N GLU A 152 3.13 21.31 -9.05
CA GLU A 152 4.27 21.80 -9.83
C GLU A 152 3.80 22.23 -11.22
N GLY A 153 4.14 23.46 -11.62
CA GLY A 153 3.81 23.97 -12.95
C GLY A 153 2.32 23.98 -13.29
N GLY A 154 1.43 24.08 -12.30
CA GLY A 154 -0.04 24.03 -12.50
C GLY A 154 -0.62 22.63 -12.64
N THR A 155 0.19 21.57 -12.48
CA THR A 155 -0.26 20.18 -12.46
C THR A 155 -0.24 19.64 -11.03
N LEU A 156 -1.31 18.95 -10.66
CA LEU A 156 -1.43 18.19 -9.43
C LEU A 156 -0.82 16.80 -9.60
N TYR A 157 0.18 16.53 -8.78
CA TYR A 157 0.78 15.23 -8.64
C TYR A 157 0.29 14.55 -7.36
N LEU A 158 -0.07 13.27 -7.45
CA LEU A 158 -0.45 12.45 -6.29
C LEU A 158 0.62 11.40 -6.02
N GLY A 159 0.97 11.23 -4.76
CA GLY A 159 1.90 10.22 -4.25
C GLY A 159 1.17 9.09 -3.54
N LYS A 160 1.78 8.55 -2.48
CA LYS A 160 1.20 7.44 -1.71
C LYS A 160 0.02 7.91 -0.84
N ALA A 161 -1.03 7.08 -0.75
CA ALA A 161 -2.11 7.28 0.21
C ALA A 161 -1.60 7.07 1.64
N ARG A 162 -1.95 7.99 2.55
CA ARG A 162 -1.64 7.93 3.97
C ARG A 162 -2.92 7.83 4.79
N PRO A 163 -2.94 6.98 5.83
CA PRO A 163 -3.98 6.99 6.84
C PRO A 163 -4.16 8.38 7.43
N ARG A 164 -5.40 8.87 7.41
CA ARG A 164 -5.80 10.04 8.19
C ARG A 164 -5.96 9.58 9.65
N ALA A 165 -5.13 10.17 10.52
CA ALA A 165 -5.11 9.90 11.96
C ALA A 165 -6.30 10.54 12.68
#